data_AF-A0A1B2ERN0-F1
#
_entry.id   AF-A0A1B2ERN0-F1
#
_cell.length_a   1.000
_cell.length_b   1.000
_cell.length_c   1.000
_cell.angle_alpha   90.00
_cell.angle_beta   90.00
_cell.angle_gamma   90.00
#
_symmetry.space_group_name_H-M   'P 1'
#
loop_
_entity.id
_entity.type
_entity.pdbx_description
1 polymer ?
#
loop_
_entity_poly.entity_id
_entity_poly.type
_entity_poly.pdbx_seq_one_letter_code
_entity_poly.pdbx_strand_id
1 'polypeptide(L)'
;MLVALEIKSFDARLEASGLAAGWQSRCDMNEAVRSLLLDGHLVDIGDLVLHDAGMDVRSPTHELTRAASALRARRTAMVRKAPWPISYDGLAALRGIGPVKPEEPKPKGKRKVDPDDEEAYPAFANDADPWEAHFAEIDALLDRTDKVLAGETRSRKADPISSTIRIRTRPRMKMPGLMW
;
A
#
# COMPACT_ATOMS: atom_id res chain seq x y z
N MET A 1 17.31 21.60 31.84
CA MET A 1 18.62 20.92 31.95
C MET A 1 18.48 19.50 32.47
N LEU A 2 17.77 19.26 33.59
CA LEU A 2 17.57 17.91 34.16
C LEU A 2 16.88 16.92 33.20
N VAL A 3 15.75 17.30 32.60
CA VAL A 3 15.00 16.45 31.65
C VAL A 3 15.86 15.99 30.45
N ALA A 4 16.73 16.85 29.93
CA ALA A 4 17.59 16.50 28.81
C ALA A 4 18.69 15.49 29.18
N LEU A 5 19.19 15.56 30.42
CA LEU A 5 20.13 14.56 30.94
C LEU A 5 19.42 13.22 31.20
N GLU A 6 18.20 13.26 31.73
CA GLU A 6 17.38 12.07 31.96
C GLU A 6 17.08 11.33 30.65
N ILE A 7 16.63 12.04 29.61
CA ILE A 7 16.36 11.45 28.29
C ILE A 7 17.63 10.80 27.72
N LYS A 8 18.77 11.51 27.72
CA LYS A 8 20.04 10.95 27.24
C LYS A 8 20.47 9.72 28.03
N SER A 9 20.27 9.72 29.35
CA SER A 9 20.63 8.58 30.19
C SER A 9 19.72 7.37 29.94
N PHE A 10 18.44 7.61 29.63
CA PHE A 10 17.49 6.58 29.27
C PHE A 10 17.86 5.94 27.93
N ASP A 11 18.14 6.75 26.91
CA ASP A 11 18.53 6.27 25.58
C ASP A 11 19.79 5.40 25.65
N ALA A 12 20.82 5.85 26.38
CA ALA A 12 22.05 5.08 26.57
C ALA A 12 21.81 3.72 27.27
N ARG A 13 20.92 3.68 28.27
CA ARG A 13 20.55 2.43 28.96
C ARG A 13 19.73 1.51 28.06
N LEU A 14 18.85 2.08 27.24
CA LEU A 14 18.00 1.32 26.33
C LEU A 14 18.86 0.66 25.23
N GLU A 15 19.81 1.38 24.66
CA GLU A 15 20.79 0.84 23.71
C GLU A 15 21.61 -0.30 24.34
N ALA A 16 22.13 -0.09 25.56
CA ALA A 16 22.92 -1.10 26.26
C ALA A 16 22.13 -2.38 26.61
N SER A 17 20.80 -2.28 26.77
CA SER A 17 19.96 -3.40 27.17
C SER A 17 19.63 -4.40 26.06
N GLY A 18 19.85 -4.04 24.79
CA GLY A 18 19.40 -4.82 23.63
C GLY A 18 17.88 -4.83 23.41
N LEU A 19 17.09 -4.11 24.22
CA LEU A 19 15.63 -4.04 24.13
C LEU A 19 15.12 -2.88 23.26
N ALA A 20 16.02 -2.06 22.70
CA ALA A 20 15.69 -0.84 21.97
C ALA A 20 14.66 -1.06 20.84
N ALA A 21 14.85 -2.09 20.01
CA ALA A 21 13.94 -2.40 18.92
C ALA A 21 12.52 -2.75 19.40
N GLY A 22 12.43 -3.55 20.48
CA GLY A 22 11.16 -3.92 21.08
C GLY A 22 10.46 -2.76 21.79
N TRP A 23 11.23 -1.85 22.40
CA TRP A 23 10.71 -0.61 22.95
C TRP A 23 10.14 0.29 21.85
N GLN A 24 10.92 0.53 20.79
CA GLN A 24 10.51 1.36 19.65
C GLN A 24 9.21 0.84 19.01
N SER A 25 9.11 -0.47 18.76
CA SER A 25 7.90 -1.07 18.18
C SER A 25 6.65 -0.83 19.03
N ARG A 26 6.76 -0.94 20.35
CA ARG A 26 5.63 -0.66 21.28
C ARG A 26 5.29 0.82 21.31
N CYS A 27 6.29 1.71 21.25
CA CYS A 27 6.05 3.15 21.16
C CYS A 27 5.32 3.50 19.85
N ASP A 28 5.72 2.91 18.73
CA ASP A 28 5.10 3.19 17.43
C ASP A 28 3.64 2.74 17.38
N MET A 29 3.33 1.55 17.91
CA MET A 29 1.96 1.06 18.01
C MET A 29 1.10 1.91 18.95
N ASN A 30 1.61 2.26 20.13
CA ASN A 30 0.89 3.13 21.05
C ASN A 30 0.62 4.50 20.45
N GLU A 31 1.60 5.07 19.74
CA GLU A 31 1.42 6.37 19.09
C GLU A 31 0.37 6.33 17.98
N ALA A 32 0.36 5.26 17.17
CA ALA A 32 -0.67 5.07 16.14
C ALA A 32 -2.08 4.99 16.76
N VAL A 33 -2.28 4.18 17.80
CA VAL A 33 -3.58 4.08 18.49
C VAL A 33 -3.98 5.41 19.14
N ARG A 34 -3.03 6.10 19.79
CA ARG A 34 -3.29 7.40 20.43
C ARG A 34 -3.65 8.49 19.42
N SER A 35 -3.06 8.46 18.23
CA SER A 35 -3.43 9.41 17.17
C SER A 35 -4.90 9.27 16.77
N LEU A 36 -5.42 8.03 16.67
CA LEU A 36 -6.83 7.80 16.40
C LEU A 36 -7.72 8.17 17.58
N LEU A 37 -7.24 7.95 18.82
CA LEU A 37 -7.96 8.38 20.01
C LEU A 37 -8.17 9.90 20.04
N LEU A 38 -7.16 10.67 19.62
CA LEU A 38 -7.27 12.13 19.47
C LEU A 38 -8.29 12.54 18.39
N ASP A 39 -8.41 11.74 17.33
CA ASP A 39 -9.43 11.93 16.29
C ASP A 39 -10.83 11.45 16.73
N GLY A 40 -10.97 10.86 17.92
CA GLY A 40 -12.24 10.35 18.46
C GLY A 40 -12.55 8.89 18.09
N HIS A 41 -11.59 8.16 17.53
CA HIS A 41 -11.75 6.76 17.14
C HIS A 41 -11.03 5.82 18.12
N LEU A 42 -11.68 4.71 18.45
CA LEU A 42 -11.14 3.69 19.35
C LEU A 42 -10.68 2.47 18.55
N VAL A 43 -9.41 2.12 18.69
CA VAL A 43 -8.82 0.90 18.13
C VAL A 43 -8.16 0.13 19.25
N ASP A 44 -8.46 -1.16 19.34
CA ASP A 44 -7.76 -2.04 20.27
C ASP A 44 -6.31 -2.27 19.81
N ILE A 45 -5.37 -2.17 20.76
CA ILE A 45 -3.95 -2.34 20.44
C ILE A 45 -3.64 -3.78 20.03
N GLY A 46 -4.37 -4.77 20.58
CA GLY A 46 -4.22 -6.18 20.21
C GLY A 46 -4.65 -6.43 18.77
N ASP A 47 -5.78 -5.85 18.34
CA ASP A 47 -6.21 -5.91 16.94
C ASP A 47 -5.16 -5.27 16.00
N LEU A 48 -4.55 -4.13 16.38
CA LEU A 48 -3.45 -3.53 15.60
C LEU A 48 -2.20 -4.41 15.54
N VAL A 49 -1.84 -5.06 16.65
CA VAL A 49 -0.70 -5.99 16.71
C VAL A 49 -0.93 -7.18 15.78
N LEU A 50 -2.13 -7.77 15.80
CA LEU A 50 -2.49 -8.89 14.92
C LEU A 50 -2.47 -8.48 13.45
N HIS A 51 -3.01 -7.29 13.14
CA HIS A 51 -3.02 -6.74 11.79
C HIS A 51 -1.61 -6.47 11.25
N ASP A 52 -0.72 -5.88 12.07
CA ASP A 52 0.68 -5.65 11.70
C ASP A 52 1.43 -6.95 11.40
N ALA A 53 1.08 -8.03 12.10
CA ALA A 53 1.64 -9.37 11.88
C ALA A 53 0.98 -10.16 10.73
N GLY A 54 -0.07 -9.62 10.10
CA GLY A 54 -0.85 -10.34 9.09
C GLY A 54 -1.62 -11.55 9.66
N MET A 55 -1.89 -11.54 10.97
CA MET A 55 -2.59 -12.60 11.70
C MET A 55 -4.01 -12.18 12.08
N ASP A 56 -4.67 -11.42 11.21
CA ASP A 56 -6.05 -10.98 11.42
C ASP A 56 -6.99 -12.18 11.55
N VAL A 57 -7.74 -12.23 12.65
CA VAL A 57 -8.77 -13.26 12.87
C VAL A 57 -10.12 -12.83 12.26
N ARG A 58 -10.32 -11.52 12.08
CA ARG A 58 -11.55 -10.92 11.55
C ARG A 58 -11.21 -9.99 10.39
N SER A 59 -12.18 -9.72 9.52
CA SER A 59 -12.00 -8.70 8.47
C SER A 59 -11.64 -7.34 9.08
N PRO A 60 -10.61 -6.65 8.58
CA PRO A 60 -10.13 -5.41 9.18
C PRO A 60 -11.19 -4.31 9.07
N THR A 61 -11.41 -3.60 10.18
CA THR A 61 -12.31 -2.45 10.20
C THR A 61 -11.65 -1.23 9.56
N HIS A 62 -12.46 -0.22 9.20
CA HIS A 62 -11.93 1.05 8.68
C HIS A 62 -10.96 1.71 9.68
N GLU A 63 -11.32 1.72 10.97
CA GLU A 63 -10.47 2.29 12.02
C GLU A 63 -9.15 1.51 12.18
N LEU A 64 -9.20 0.17 12.12
CA LEU A 64 -7.99 -0.65 12.15
C LEU A 64 -7.09 -0.37 10.94
N THR A 65 -7.68 -0.20 9.76
CA THR A 65 -6.95 0.14 8.53
C THR A 65 -6.29 1.52 8.63
N ARG A 66 -6.98 2.49 9.25
CA ARG A 66 -6.47 3.85 9.47
C ARG A 66 -5.37 3.88 10.55
N ALA A 67 -5.48 3.08 11.61
CA ALA A 67 -4.40 2.89 12.58
C ALA A 67 -3.16 2.24 11.94
N ALA A 68 -3.36 1.25 11.08
CA ALA A 68 -2.29 0.59 10.34
C ALA A 68 -1.57 1.56 9.38
N SER A 69 -2.31 2.47 8.72
CA SER A 69 -1.69 3.50 7.88
C SER A 69 -0.87 4.50 8.70
N ALA A 70 -1.37 4.94 9.87
CA ALA A 70 -0.63 5.78 10.80
C ALA A 70 0.67 5.10 11.30
N LEU A 71 0.60 3.81 11.66
CA LEU A 71 1.76 3.00 12.06
C LEU A 71 2.80 2.91 10.93
N ARG A 72 2.36 2.64 9.69
CA ARG A 72 3.24 2.61 8.52
C ARG A 72 3.88 3.96 8.24
N ALA A 73 3.12 5.05 8.30
CA ALA A 73 3.64 6.40 8.12
C ALA A 73 4.72 6.71 9.17
N ARG A 74 4.46 6.38 10.43
CA ARG A 74 5.42 6.59 11.52
C ARG A 74 6.74 5.84 11.30
N ARG A 75 6.68 4.54 11.01
CA ARG A 75 7.87 3.74 10.73
C ARG A 75 8.60 4.22 9.47
N THR A 76 7.87 4.63 8.44
CA THR A 76 8.46 5.20 7.22
C THR A 76 9.22 6.49 7.50
N ALA A 77 8.67 7.38 8.33
CA ALA A 77 9.33 8.62 8.72
C ALA A 77 10.63 8.38 9.51
N MET A 78 10.69 7.32 10.33
CA MET A 78 11.89 6.98 11.11
C MET A 78 13.00 6.33 10.28
N VAL A 79 12.64 5.52 9.29
CA VAL A 79 13.62 4.84 8.42
C VAL A 79 14.21 5.81 7.38
N ARG A 80 13.45 6.83 6.96
CA ARG A 80 13.90 7.78 5.95
C ARG A 80 14.78 8.89 6.51
N LYS A 81 15.86 9.17 5.80
CA LYS A 81 16.83 10.20 6.20
C LYS A 81 16.22 11.60 6.16
N ALA A 82 16.55 12.42 7.14
CA ALA A 82 16.27 13.86 7.07
C ALA A 82 16.93 14.50 5.83
N PRO A 83 16.29 15.48 5.17
CA PRO A 83 15.11 16.23 5.60
C PRO A 83 13.77 15.67 5.06
N TRP A 84 13.76 14.48 4.45
CA TRP A 84 12.58 13.99 3.74
C TRP A 84 11.30 13.97 4.58
N PRO A 85 11.27 13.46 5.83
CA PRO A 85 10.01 13.32 6.60
C PRO A 85 9.27 14.65 6.84
N ILE A 86 9.99 15.77 6.83
CA ILE A 86 9.45 17.13 7.05
C ILE A 86 9.32 17.93 5.75
N SER A 87 9.77 17.39 4.62
CA SER A 87 9.63 18.01 3.31
C SER A 87 8.18 17.94 2.83
N TYR A 88 7.78 18.82 1.91
CA TYR A 88 6.44 18.79 1.30
C TYR A 88 6.12 17.41 0.70
N ASP A 89 7.04 16.86 -0.10
CA ASP A 89 6.89 15.54 -0.71
C ASP A 89 6.76 14.42 0.34
N GLY A 90 7.54 14.52 1.42
CA GLY A 90 7.48 13.56 2.52
C GLY A 90 6.16 13.63 3.28
N LEU A 91 5.69 14.82 3.62
CA LEU A 91 4.39 15.01 4.27
C LEU A 91 3.24 14.53 3.39
N ALA A 92 3.27 14.81 2.08
CA ALA A 92 2.26 14.31 1.15
C ALA A 92 2.24 12.77 1.10
N ALA A 93 3.41 12.14 1.00
CA ALA A 93 3.54 10.68 0.98
C ALA A 93 3.13 10.04 2.33
N LEU A 94 3.52 10.62 3.46
CA LEU A 94 3.15 10.14 4.80
C LEU A 94 1.65 10.26 5.08
N ARG A 95 0.96 11.22 4.47
CA ARG A 95 -0.51 11.31 4.49
C ARG A 95 -1.21 10.36 3.52
N GLY A 96 -0.45 9.60 2.71
CA GLY A 96 -1.01 8.73 1.68
C GLY A 96 -1.49 9.44 0.41
N ILE A 97 -1.10 10.70 0.22
CA ILE A 97 -1.53 11.55 -0.93
C ILE A 97 -0.52 11.47 -2.10
N GLY A 98 0.50 10.60 -2.01
CA GLY A 98 1.48 10.44 -3.07
C GLY A 98 2.36 9.21 -2.88
N PRO A 99 3.11 8.82 -3.93
CA PRO A 99 3.98 7.67 -3.87
C PRO A 99 5.12 7.89 -2.89
N VAL A 100 5.39 6.89 -2.05
CA VAL A 100 6.60 6.78 -1.24
C VAL A 100 7.75 6.41 -2.19
N LYS A 101 8.23 7.37 -2.98
CA LYS A 101 9.30 7.13 -3.97
C LYS A 101 10.58 6.69 -3.27
N PRO A 102 11.28 5.63 -3.72
CA PRO A 102 12.59 5.29 -3.21
C PRO A 102 13.54 6.48 -3.41
N GLU A 103 14.50 6.62 -2.50
CA GLU A 103 15.49 7.69 -2.54
C GLU A 103 16.45 7.42 -3.71
N GLU A 104 16.04 7.79 -4.92
CA GLU A 104 16.94 7.83 -6.06
C GLU A 104 17.93 8.97 -5.86
N PRO A 105 19.24 8.76 -6.14
CA PRO A 105 20.20 9.84 -6.11
C PRO A 105 19.75 10.90 -7.12
N LYS A 106 19.32 12.07 -6.63
CA LYS A 106 18.94 13.18 -7.50
C LYS A 106 20.12 13.46 -8.44
N PRO A 107 19.96 13.42 -9.78
CA PRO A 107 21.00 13.93 -10.66
C PRO A 107 21.22 15.39 -10.30
N LYS A 108 22.46 15.73 -9.96
CA LYS A 108 22.86 17.12 -9.73
C LYS A 108 22.59 17.91 -11.00
N GLY A 109 21.70 18.90 -10.91
CA GLY A 109 21.49 19.89 -11.96
C GLY A 109 20.25 19.62 -12.82
N LYS A 110 19.08 20.02 -12.32
CA LYS A 110 18.12 20.66 -13.22
C LYS A 110 18.40 22.15 -13.16
N ARG A 111 18.83 22.73 -14.29
CA ARG A 111 18.98 24.18 -14.49
C ARG A 111 17.71 24.84 -13.96
N LYS A 112 17.86 25.91 -13.17
CA LYS A 112 16.74 26.82 -12.91
C LYS A 112 16.26 27.29 -14.28
N VAL A 113 14.99 27.02 -14.59
CA VAL A 113 14.34 27.64 -15.75
C VAL A 113 14.12 29.09 -15.39
N ASP A 114 14.59 29.98 -16.27
CA ASP A 114 14.45 31.42 -16.13
C ASP A 114 12.98 31.79 -16.39
N PRO A 115 12.28 32.49 -15.48
CA PRO A 115 10.86 32.80 -15.66
C PRO A 115 10.57 33.78 -16.81
N ASP A 116 11.59 34.41 -17.40
CA ASP A 116 11.47 35.36 -18.53
C ASP A 116 11.80 34.73 -19.91
N ASP A 117 12.02 33.42 -19.99
CA ASP A 117 12.31 32.74 -21.26
C ASP A 117 11.00 32.34 -21.97
N GLU A 118 10.41 33.28 -22.72
CA GLU A 118 9.14 33.08 -23.47
C GLU A 118 9.22 31.96 -24.53
N GLU A 119 10.43 31.52 -24.91
CA GLU A 119 10.65 30.43 -25.87
C GLU A 119 10.63 29.03 -25.21
N ALA A 120 10.62 28.96 -23.86
CA ALA A 120 10.52 27.71 -23.09
C ALA A 120 9.07 27.25 -22.85
N TYR A 121 8.08 28.08 -23.21
CA TYR A 121 6.66 27.75 -23.14
C TYR A 121 6.12 27.55 -24.55
N PRO A 122 6.06 26.31 -25.06
CA PRO A 122 5.36 26.06 -26.32
C PRO A 122 3.92 26.56 -26.15
N ALA A 123 3.52 27.50 -27.02
CA ALA A 123 2.16 27.98 -27.12
C ALA A 123 1.23 26.77 -27.15
N PHE A 124 0.27 26.71 -26.20
CA PHE A 124 -0.71 25.63 -26.02
C PHE A 124 -1.04 24.97 -27.35
N ALA A 125 -0.26 23.94 -27.67
CA ALA A 125 -0.51 23.11 -28.81
C ALA A 125 -1.79 22.38 -28.46
N ASN A 126 -2.68 22.36 -29.44
CA ASN A 126 -3.97 21.72 -29.40
C ASN A 126 -3.76 20.20 -29.31
N ASP A 127 -3.31 19.76 -28.15
CA ASP A 127 -3.00 18.39 -27.85
C ASP A 127 -4.30 17.79 -27.36
N ALA A 128 -4.91 16.95 -28.21
CA ALA A 128 -6.02 16.10 -27.82
C ALA A 128 -5.77 15.56 -26.40
N ASP A 129 -6.72 15.77 -25.50
CA ASP A 129 -6.57 15.41 -24.09
C ASP A 129 -6.11 13.94 -24.04
N PRO A 130 -4.93 13.63 -23.47
CA PRO A 130 -4.42 12.25 -23.40
C PRO A 130 -5.42 11.27 -22.78
N TRP A 131 -6.43 11.78 -22.07
CA TRP A 131 -7.50 11.03 -21.43
C TRP A 131 -8.75 10.80 -22.30
N GLU A 132 -8.92 11.51 -23.42
CA GLU A 132 -10.11 11.34 -24.29
C GLU A 132 -10.25 9.91 -24.81
N ALA A 133 -9.13 9.28 -25.18
CA ALA A 133 -9.13 7.88 -25.62
C ALA A 133 -9.58 6.93 -24.50
N HIS A 134 -9.20 7.21 -23.25
CA HIS A 134 -9.59 6.41 -22.10
C HIS A 134 -11.07 6.60 -21.74
N PHE A 135 -11.59 7.83 -21.84
CA PHE A 135 -13.02 8.08 -21.62
C PHE A 135 -13.89 7.44 -22.71
N ALA A 136 -13.47 7.49 -23.98
CA ALA A 136 -14.17 6.82 -25.06
C ALA A 136 -14.23 5.28 -24.89
N GLU A 137 -13.18 4.67 -24.34
CA GLU A 137 -13.18 3.23 -24.03
C GLU A 137 -14.15 2.88 -22.90
N ILE A 138 -14.23 3.72 -21.87
CA ILE A 138 -15.18 3.56 -20.76
C ILE A 138 -16.62 3.69 -21.26
N ASP A 139 -16.91 4.70 -22.07
CA ASP A 139 -18.25 4.91 -22.64
C ASP A 139 -18.67 3.75 -23.54
N ALA A 140 -17.76 3.21 -24.36
CA ALA A 140 -18.04 2.03 -25.18
C ALA A 140 -18.30 0.76 -24.35
N LEU A 141 -17.68 0.65 -23.16
CA LEU A 141 -17.94 -0.45 -22.24
C LEU A 141 -19.31 -0.29 -21.58
N LEU A 142 -19.67 0.94 -21.16
CA LEU A 142 -20.97 1.27 -20.58
C LEU A 142 -22.12 0.98 -21.57
N ASP A 143 -21.98 1.43 -22.82
CA ASP A 143 -22.94 1.14 -23.90
C ASP A 143 -23.12 -0.36 -24.12
N ARG A 144 -22.02 -1.13 -24.05
CA ARG A 144 -22.07 -2.58 -24.18
C ARG A 144 -22.79 -3.21 -22.99
N THR A 145 -22.53 -2.74 -21.77
CA THR A 145 -23.23 -3.25 -20.57
C THR A 145 -24.71 -2.90 -20.59
N ASP A 146 -25.08 -1.70 -21.02
CA ASP A 146 -26.47 -1.28 -21.14
C ASP A 146 -27.21 -2.10 -22.19
N LYS A 147 -26.60 -2.39 -23.34
CA LYS A 147 -27.17 -3.28 -24.36
C LYS A 147 -27.31 -4.74 -23.90
N VAL A 148 -26.41 -5.21 -23.03
CA VAL A 148 -26.52 -6.54 -22.39
C VAL A 148 -27.66 -6.54 -21.37
N LEU A 149 -27.78 -5.50 -20.54
CA LEU A 149 -28.82 -5.37 -19.52
C LEU A 149 -30.21 -5.16 -20.14
N ALA A 150 -30.30 -4.40 -21.23
CA ALA A 150 -31.52 -4.22 -22.01
C ALA A 150 -31.92 -5.48 -22.81
N GLY A 151 -31.07 -6.51 -22.85
CA GLY A 151 -31.33 -7.78 -23.53
C GLY A 151 -31.20 -7.71 -25.06
N GLU A 152 -30.70 -6.61 -25.61
CA GLU A 152 -30.52 -6.39 -27.05
C GLU A 152 -29.37 -7.22 -27.62
N THR A 153 -28.34 -7.46 -26.81
CA THR A 153 -27.30 -8.45 -27.12
C THR A 153 -27.54 -9.73 -26.34
N ARG A 154 -27.75 -10.84 -27.05
CA ARG A 154 -27.86 -12.16 -26.44
C ARG A 154 -26.54 -12.46 -25.71
N SER A 155 -26.57 -12.51 -24.38
CA SER A 155 -25.48 -13.11 -23.60
C SER A 155 -25.15 -14.46 -24.26
N ARG A 156 -23.91 -14.63 -24.71
CA ARG A 156 -23.44 -15.94 -25.16
C ARG A 156 -23.62 -16.84 -23.94
N LYS A 157 -24.67 -17.69 -23.98
CA LYS A 157 -24.79 -18.83 -23.10
C LYS A 157 -23.42 -19.49 -23.09
N ALA A 158 -22.80 -19.60 -21.93
CA ALA A 158 -21.60 -20.39 -21.78
C ALA A 158 -21.91 -21.79 -22.33
N ASP A 159 -21.23 -22.17 -23.40
CA ASP A 159 -21.31 -23.53 -23.91
C ASP A 159 -20.92 -24.46 -22.74
N PRO A 160 -21.75 -25.46 -22.39
CA PRO A 160 -21.36 -26.40 -21.36
C PRO A 160 -20.10 -27.10 -21.84
N ILE A 161 -19.01 -26.91 -21.10
CA ILE A 161 -17.72 -27.53 -21.34
C ILE A 161 -17.96 -29.04 -21.48
N SER A 162 -17.90 -29.55 -22.71
CA SER A 162 -17.88 -30.99 -22.98
C SER A 162 -16.48 -31.50 -22.64
N SER A 163 -16.17 -31.58 -21.36
CA SER A 163 -15.00 -32.29 -20.88
C SER A 163 -15.33 -33.78 -20.81
N THR A 164 -15.26 -34.46 -21.97
CA THR A 164 -15.10 -35.91 -21.99
C THR A 164 -13.70 -36.23 -21.46
N ILE A 165 -13.56 -36.28 -20.14
CA ILE A 165 -12.37 -36.84 -19.49
C ILE A 165 -12.45 -38.34 -19.69
N ARG A 166 -11.79 -38.85 -20.74
CA ARG A 166 -11.51 -40.27 -20.89
C ARG A 166 -10.49 -40.65 -19.82
N ILE A 167 -10.97 -41.16 -18.69
CA ILE A 167 -10.12 -41.77 -17.67
C ILE A 167 -9.43 -42.97 -18.32
N ARG A 168 -8.15 -42.81 -18.64
CA ARG A 168 -7.28 -43.90 -19.09
C ARG A 168 -6.99 -44.75 -17.86
N THR A 169 -7.75 -45.82 -17.66
CA THR A 169 -7.45 -46.83 -16.64
C THR A 169 -6.09 -47.44 -16.96
N ARG A 170 -5.10 -47.21 -16.09
CA ARG A 170 -3.82 -47.94 -16.13
C ARG A 170 -4.09 -49.41 -15.76
N PRO A 171 -3.46 -50.40 -16.41
CA PRO A 171 -3.61 -51.79 -16.01
C PRO A 171 -2.95 -52.00 -14.65
N ARG A 172 -3.66 -52.72 -13.78
CA ARG A 172 -3.26 -53.07 -12.41
C ARG A 172 -2.03 -53.97 -12.46
N MET A 173 -0.88 -53.42 -12.05
CA MET A 173 0.36 -54.19 -11.87
C MET A 173 0.14 -55.19 -10.73
N LYS A 174 0.22 -56.50 -11.01
CA LYS A 174 0.30 -57.53 -9.98
C LYS A 174 1.67 -57.40 -9.31
N MET A 175 1.69 -57.01 -8.04
CA MET A 175 2.89 -57.18 -7.20
C MET A 175 2.90 -58.63 -6.68
N PRO A 176 3.97 -59.39 -6.91
CA PRO A 176 4.16 -60.68 -6.24
C PRO A 176 4.51 -60.42 -4.77
N GLY A 177 3.87 -61.19 -3.88
CA GLY A 177 3.96 -61.02 -2.44
C GLY A 177 5.32 -61.36 -1.84
N LEU A 178 5.58 -60.73 -0.70
CA LEU A 178 6.55 -61.08 0.34
C LEU A 178 5.92 -60.51 1.64
N MET A 179 5.48 -61.29 2.65
CA MET A 179 6.30 -62.00 3.65
C MET A 179 7.55 -61.16 3.92
N TRP A 180 7.59 -60.27 4.91
CA TRP A 180 7.26 -60.39 6.33
C TRP A 180 6.78 -59.06 6.91
#